data_AF-A0A7Y0EUT7-F1
#
_entry.id   AF-A0A7Y0EUT7-F1
#
_cell.length_a   1.000
_cell.length_b   1.000
_cell.length_c   1.000
_cell.angle_alpha   90.00
_cell.angle_beta   90.00
_cell.angle_gamma   90.00
#
_symmetry.space_group_name_H-M   'P 1'
#
loop_
_entity.id
_entity.type
_entity.pdbx_description
1 polymer ?
#
loop_
_entity_poly.entity_id
_entity_poly.type
_entity_poly.pdbx_seq_one_letter_code
_entity_poly.pdbx_strand_id
1 'polypeptide(L)'
;MSTRPQDPGSSNSSAAAAASRAARYTVNGPGFASLRTSGTGFAPPRLGASRPSRPGQLSPAVAENIAGGMDPQDISEISHLSAAALLDRVRHSEDPEVVHRVLTLVETVGVDEIAELWSKSEPDSLPGVLWRLYLLRTWMRTHREAIARLWRVGEPVATSASAIAGVDQAPTEDDIARTADSILSGAFTGDFAMALDRAAAFVDVVVLGLRIESKYMTAKAAQMHPESEKQIRTKAARLLHTAGNLSVTAKDFQHGAALWRCGKLE
;
A
#
# COMPACT_ATOMS: atom_id res chain seq x y z
N MET A 1 17.46 31.49 -45.02
CA MET A 1 16.48 31.05 -44.02
C MET A 1 16.32 29.55 -44.17
N SER A 2 16.83 28.77 -43.22
CA SER A 2 16.90 27.31 -43.29
C SER A 2 16.26 26.74 -42.03
N THR A 3 15.19 25.96 -42.17
CA THR A 3 14.49 25.27 -41.07
C THR A 3 14.71 23.77 -41.20
N ARG A 4 15.29 23.18 -40.16
CA ARG A 4 15.58 21.74 -40.00
C ARG A 4 14.33 21.03 -39.45
N PRO A 5 13.99 19.80 -39.88
CA PRO A 5 12.92 19.01 -39.26
C PRO A 5 13.39 18.37 -37.95
N GLN A 6 12.46 18.20 -37.00
CA GLN A 6 12.66 17.49 -35.73
C GLN A 6 12.41 15.98 -35.90
N ASP A 7 13.34 15.17 -35.40
CA ASP A 7 13.26 13.70 -35.33
C ASP A 7 12.34 13.24 -34.18
N PRO A 8 11.38 12.32 -34.43
CA PRO A 8 10.64 11.61 -33.38
C PRO A 8 11.32 10.25 -33.11
N GLY A 9 12.24 10.18 -32.15
CA GLY A 9 12.97 8.93 -31.88
C GLY A 9 13.52 8.70 -30.47
N SER A 10 13.28 9.59 -29.51
CA SER A 10 13.98 9.54 -28.21
C SER A 10 13.33 8.62 -27.16
N SER A 11 12.00 8.57 -27.08
CA SER A 11 11.32 7.91 -25.94
C SER A 11 11.23 6.38 -26.02
N ASN A 12 11.28 5.78 -27.22
CA ASN A 12 11.19 4.32 -27.39
C ASN A 12 12.48 3.59 -26.98
N SER A 13 13.60 4.31 -26.87
CA SER A 13 14.92 3.72 -26.55
C SER A 13 15.07 3.37 -25.07
N SER A 14 14.38 4.07 -24.16
CA SER A 14 14.46 3.83 -22.71
C SER A 14 13.66 2.59 -22.29
N ALA A 15 12.43 2.45 -22.78
CA ALA A 15 11.57 1.30 -22.49
C ALA A 15 12.13 -0.03 -23.06
N ALA A 16 12.70 0.01 -24.26
CA ALA A 16 13.32 -1.16 -24.88
C ALA A 16 14.63 -1.58 -24.18
N ALA A 17 15.42 -0.62 -23.69
CA ALA A 17 16.61 -0.89 -22.89
C ALA A 17 16.27 -1.50 -21.51
N ALA A 18 15.19 -1.04 -20.88
CA ALA A 18 14.68 -1.57 -19.62
C ALA A 18 14.15 -3.01 -19.77
N ALA A 19 13.37 -3.30 -20.81
CA ALA A 19 12.91 -4.66 -21.13
C ALA A 19 14.09 -5.63 -21.38
N SER A 20 15.15 -5.14 -22.03
CA SER A 20 16.38 -5.91 -22.29
C SER A 20 17.25 -6.12 -21.05
N ARG A 21 17.07 -5.31 -19.99
CA ARG A 21 17.77 -5.47 -18.70
C ARG A 21 16.98 -6.39 -17.76
N ALA A 22 15.65 -6.29 -17.76
CA ALA A 22 14.77 -7.20 -17.02
C ALA A 22 14.83 -8.65 -17.55
N ALA A 23 14.90 -8.83 -18.87
CA ALA A 23 15.02 -10.17 -19.48
C ALA A 23 16.35 -10.88 -19.17
N ARG A 24 17.39 -10.16 -18.73
CA ARG A 24 18.68 -10.75 -18.33
C ARG A 24 18.63 -11.49 -16.99
N TYR A 25 17.59 -11.25 -16.18
CA TYR A 25 17.40 -11.90 -14.88
C TYR A 25 16.33 -13.01 -14.91
N THR A 26 15.63 -13.19 -16.04
CA THR A 26 14.65 -14.27 -16.23
C THR A 26 15.30 -15.48 -16.89
N VAL A 27 15.99 -16.32 -16.11
CA VAL A 27 16.38 -17.69 -16.53
C VAL A 27 16.05 -18.69 -15.41
N ASN A 28 14.99 -19.48 -15.66
CA ASN A 28 14.67 -20.85 -15.20
C ASN A 28 15.11 -21.36 -13.79
N GLY A 29 14.16 -21.33 -12.83
CA GLY A 29 13.82 -22.35 -11.78
C GLY A 29 14.86 -22.75 -10.70
N PRO A 30 14.49 -23.50 -9.61
CA PRO A 30 13.18 -23.98 -9.16
C PRO A 30 12.75 -23.42 -7.78
N GLY A 31 11.52 -23.76 -7.36
CA GLY A 31 10.77 -23.18 -6.25
C GLY A 31 11.47 -23.14 -4.88
N PHE A 32 11.20 -22.07 -4.13
CA PHE A 32 11.67 -21.92 -2.76
C PHE A 32 10.69 -22.56 -1.78
N ALA A 33 11.18 -23.65 -1.21
CA ALA A 33 10.52 -24.48 -0.22
C ALA A 33 10.27 -23.72 1.09
N SER A 34 9.08 -23.99 1.65
CA SER A 34 8.68 -23.70 3.01
C SER A 34 9.68 -24.28 4.02
N LEU A 35 10.28 -23.43 4.87
CA LEU A 35 11.06 -23.88 6.02
C LEU A 35 10.26 -23.69 7.31
N ARG A 36 9.79 -24.83 7.81
CA ARG A 36 9.28 -25.02 9.17
C ARG A 36 10.42 -24.75 10.16
N THR A 37 10.19 -23.84 11.10
CA THR A 37 11.05 -23.70 12.28
C THR A 37 10.76 -24.86 13.24
N SER A 38 11.75 -25.73 13.46
CA SER A 38 11.73 -26.70 14.55
C SER A 38 12.63 -26.15 15.65
N GLY A 39 12.05 -25.91 16.83
CA GLY A 39 12.79 -25.46 18.01
C GLY A 39 13.62 -26.58 18.62
N THR A 40 14.72 -26.21 19.30
CA THR A 40 14.88 -26.30 20.76
C THR A 40 16.36 -26.18 21.12
N GLY A 41 16.64 -25.51 22.25
CA GLY A 41 17.90 -25.63 22.97
C GLY A 41 18.54 -24.32 23.41
N PHE A 42 17.95 -23.61 24.38
CA PHE A 42 18.71 -22.67 25.19
C PHE A 42 18.44 -22.93 26.67
N ALA A 43 19.45 -23.45 27.37
CA ALA A 43 19.52 -23.47 28.83
C ALA A 43 20.41 -22.30 29.30
N PRO A 44 20.11 -21.64 30.44
CA PRO A 44 20.78 -20.40 30.82
C PRO A 44 22.01 -20.66 31.71
N PRO A 45 22.93 -19.69 31.78
CA PRO A 45 23.47 -19.35 33.09
C PRO A 45 23.54 -17.83 33.39
N ARG A 46 23.02 -17.51 34.58
CA ARG A 46 23.53 -16.63 35.66
C ARG A 46 23.89 -15.15 35.37
N LEU A 47 23.25 -14.31 36.18
CA LEU A 47 23.43 -12.86 36.34
C LEU A 47 24.88 -12.44 36.64
N GLY A 48 25.36 -11.46 35.88
CA GLY A 48 26.52 -10.61 36.15
C GLY A 48 26.60 -9.50 35.10
N ALA A 49 26.47 -8.24 35.53
CA ALA A 49 26.41 -6.99 34.75
C ALA A 49 26.83 -7.07 33.26
N SER A 50 25.85 -7.03 32.35
CA SER A 50 26.09 -6.99 30.91
C SER A 50 26.51 -5.58 30.48
N ARG A 51 27.82 -5.35 30.41
CA ARG A 51 28.38 -4.34 29.49
C ARG A 51 27.86 -4.66 28.09
N PRO A 52 27.34 -3.70 27.31
CA PRO A 52 26.95 -3.97 25.92
C PRO A 52 28.13 -4.61 25.19
N SER A 53 27.94 -5.85 24.73
CA SER A 53 28.95 -6.55 23.95
C SER A 53 29.11 -5.79 22.64
N ARG A 54 30.35 -5.40 22.31
CA ARG A 54 30.66 -4.79 21.02
C ARG A 54 30.19 -5.75 19.91
N PRO A 55 29.49 -5.29 18.86
CA PRO A 55 29.10 -6.15 17.75
C PRO A 55 30.32 -6.92 17.24
N GLY A 56 30.26 -8.25 17.31
CA GLY A 56 31.32 -9.11 16.77
C GLY A 56 31.44 -8.86 15.28
N GLN A 57 32.64 -8.52 14.80
CA GLN A 57 32.91 -8.44 13.37
C GLN A 57 32.70 -9.84 12.80
N LEU A 58 31.76 -9.97 11.85
CA LEU A 58 31.58 -11.21 11.11
C LEU A 58 32.89 -11.52 10.38
N SER A 59 33.32 -12.79 10.40
CA SER A 59 34.48 -13.19 9.63
C SER A 59 34.20 -12.96 8.14
N PRO A 60 35.20 -12.57 7.32
CA PRO A 60 35.02 -12.31 5.89
C PRO A 60 34.31 -13.46 5.16
N ALA A 61 34.66 -14.70 5.50
CA ALA A 61 34.05 -15.91 4.94
C ALA A 61 32.57 -16.11 5.32
N VAL A 62 32.11 -15.58 6.46
CA VAL A 62 30.69 -15.61 6.86
C VAL A 62 29.92 -14.47 6.21
N ALA A 63 30.54 -13.29 6.06
CA ALA A 63 29.95 -12.17 5.34
C ALA A 63 29.77 -12.47 3.84
N GLU A 64 30.72 -13.17 3.22
CA GLU A 64 30.67 -13.62 1.82
C GLU A 64 29.62 -14.72 1.58
N ASN A 65 29.22 -15.47 2.61
CA ASN A 65 28.20 -16.52 2.54
C ASN A 65 26.80 -16.07 2.95
N ILE A 66 26.62 -14.80 3.36
CA ILE A 66 25.28 -14.21 3.40
C ILE A 66 24.89 -14.00 1.95
N ALA A 67 23.87 -14.73 1.47
CA ALA A 67 23.30 -14.50 0.15
C ALA A 67 22.92 -13.02 0.04
N GLY A 68 23.76 -12.26 -0.68
CA GLY A 68 23.49 -10.86 -0.97
C GLY A 68 22.23 -10.81 -1.82
N GLY A 69 21.14 -10.30 -1.24
CA GLY A 69 19.98 -9.90 -2.03
C GLY A 69 20.40 -8.89 -3.10
N MET A 70 19.48 -8.59 -4.03
CA MET A 70 19.73 -7.53 -5.01
C MET A 70 20.17 -6.23 -4.32
N ASP A 71 21.06 -5.48 -4.98
CA ASP A 71 21.55 -4.21 -4.50
C ASP A 71 20.36 -3.26 -4.22
N PRO A 72 20.32 -2.54 -3.07
CA PRO A 72 19.21 -1.64 -2.76
C PRO A 72 18.94 -0.59 -3.85
N GLN A 73 19.98 -0.13 -4.56
CA GLN A 73 19.83 0.81 -5.65
C GLN A 73 19.12 0.18 -6.86
N ASP A 74 19.48 -1.05 -7.22
CA ASP A 74 18.82 -1.80 -8.28
C ASP A 74 17.34 -2.07 -7.93
N ILE A 75 17.04 -2.42 -6.67
CA ILE A 75 15.65 -2.60 -6.19
C ILE A 75 14.86 -1.31 -6.34
N SER A 76 15.45 -0.17 -5.95
CA SER A 76 14.81 1.14 -6.09
C SER A 76 14.54 1.48 -7.55
N GLU A 77 15.54 1.35 -8.43
CA GLU A 77 15.41 1.63 -9.87
C GLU A 77 14.29 0.79 -10.50
N ILE A 78 14.25 -0.52 -10.20
CA ILE A 78 13.21 -1.42 -10.72
C ILE A 78 11.83 -1.07 -10.15
N SER A 79 11.74 -0.64 -8.88
CA SER A 79 10.49 -0.21 -8.26
C SER A 79 9.90 1.01 -8.97
N HIS A 80 10.71 2.04 -9.21
CA HIS A 80 10.29 3.25 -9.93
C HIS A 80 9.94 2.95 -11.38
N LEU A 81 10.78 2.20 -12.10
CA LEU A 81 10.52 1.85 -13.50
C LEU A 81 9.25 1.01 -13.67
N SER A 82 9.00 0.05 -12.77
CA SER A 82 7.79 -0.78 -12.81
C SER A 82 6.52 0.01 -12.48
N ALA A 83 6.56 0.88 -11.48
CA ALA A 83 5.46 1.78 -11.13
C ALA A 83 5.10 2.73 -12.28
N ALA A 84 6.11 3.39 -12.84
CA ALA A 84 5.94 4.29 -13.97
C ALA A 84 5.41 3.55 -15.20
N ALA A 85 5.99 2.39 -15.56
CA ALA A 85 5.55 1.61 -16.71
C ALA A 85 4.10 1.09 -16.57
N LEU A 86 3.66 0.73 -15.37
CA LEU A 86 2.28 0.30 -15.13
C LEU A 86 1.28 1.45 -15.32
N LEU A 87 1.59 2.65 -14.80
CA LEU A 87 0.73 3.82 -14.99
C LEU A 87 0.77 4.33 -16.44
N ASP A 88 1.95 4.39 -17.05
CA ASP A 88 2.16 4.91 -18.40
C ASP A 88 1.50 4.02 -19.47
N ARG A 89 1.66 2.69 -19.34
CA ARG A 89 1.08 1.74 -20.29
C ARG A 89 -0.44 1.73 -20.26
N VAL A 90 -1.07 1.96 -19.11
CA VAL A 90 -2.53 2.02 -19.02
C VAL A 90 -3.06 3.37 -19.50
N ARG A 91 -2.33 4.47 -19.24
CA ARG A 91 -2.71 5.81 -19.69
C ARG A 91 -2.61 6.00 -21.21
N HIS A 92 -1.62 5.38 -21.84
CA HIS A 92 -1.36 5.51 -23.28
C HIS A 92 -1.89 4.33 -24.12
N SER A 93 -2.45 3.29 -23.50
CA SER A 93 -3.08 2.20 -24.23
C SER A 93 -4.56 2.50 -24.44
N GLU A 94 -4.94 2.76 -25.69
CA GLU A 94 -6.35 2.87 -26.11
C GLU A 94 -7.04 1.50 -26.26
N ASP A 95 -6.34 0.38 -26.00
CA ASP A 95 -6.86 -0.99 -26.16
C ASP A 95 -7.40 -1.53 -24.82
N PRO A 96 -8.73 -1.64 -24.65
CA PRO A 96 -9.36 -2.15 -23.43
C PRO A 96 -8.90 -3.57 -23.06
N GLU A 97 -8.51 -4.39 -24.03
CA GLU A 97 -8.06 -5.76 -23.79
C GLU A 97 -6.63 -5.82 -23.23
N VAL A 98 -5.78 -4.83 -23.54
CA VAL A 98 -4.44 -4.70 -22.93
C VAL A 98 -4.58 -4.19 -21.50
N VAL A 99 -5.42 -3.20 -21.27
CA VAL A 99 -5.74 -2.71 -19.93
C VAL A 99 -6.31 -3.85 -19.08
N HIS A 100 -7.30 -4.57 -19.59
CA HIS A 100 -7.88 -5.72 -18.91
C HIS A 100 -6.83 -6.80 -18.63
N ARG A 101 -5.98 -7.16 -19.60
CA ARG A 101 -4.90 -8.14 -19.36
C ARG A 101 -3.85 -7.65 -18.36
N VAL A 102 -3.46 -6.38 -18.37
CA VAL A 102 -2.51 -5.83 -17.38
C VAL A 102 -3.14 -5.84 -16.00
N LEU A 103 -4.38 -5.41 -15.86
CA LEU A 103 -5.12 -5.45 -14.60
C LEU A 103 -5.34 -6.89 -14.13
N THR A 104 -5.73 -7.81 -15.01
CA THR A 104 -5.87 -9.23 -14.70
C THR A 104 -4.53 -9.85 -14.35
N LEU A 105 -3.43 -9.54 -15.04
CA LEU A 105 -2.09 -10.04 -14.70
C LEU A 105 -1.63 -9.51 -13.34
N VAL A 106 -1.88 -8.22 -13.08
CA VAL A 106 -1.69 -7.61 -11.77
C VAL A 106 -2.60 -8.32 -10.74
N GLU A 107 -3.83 -8.69 -11.06
CA GLU A 107 -4.74 -9.43 -10.17
C GLU A 107 -4.41 -10.94 -10.03
N THR A 108 -3.76 -11.59 -11.01
CA THR A 108 -3.58 -13.06 -11.10
C THR A 108 -2.14 -13.53 -10.91
N VAL A 109 -1.14 -12.80 -11.42
CA VAL A 109 0.29 -13.04 -11.16
C VAL A 109 0.72 -12.37 -9.86
N GLY A 110 -0.04 -11.36 -9.41
CA GLY A 110 0.00 -10.88 -8.03
C GLY A 110 0.51 -9.46 -7.95
N VAL A 111 -0.40 -8.53 -7.68
CA VAL A 111 -0.05 -7.23 -7.10
C VAL A 111 0.89 -7.53 -5.94
N ASP A 112 0.64 -8.56 -5.14
CA ASP A 112 1.49 -9.01 -4.03
C ASP A 112 2.99 -9.05 -4.35
N GLU A 113 3.43 -9.57 -5.50
CA GLU A 113 4.86 -9.68 -5.84
C GLU A 113 5.47 -8.31 -6.20
N ILE A 114 4.75 -7.51 -7.01
CA ILE A 114 5.17 -6.14 -7.40
C ILE A 114 5.05 -5.18 -6.20
N ALA A 115 4.09 -5.43 -5.34
CA ALA A 115 3.76 -4.63 -4.19
C ALA A 115 4.74 -4.94 -3.06
N GLU A 116 5.21 -6.20 -2.91
CA GLU A 116 6.38 -6.53 -2.08
C GLU A 116 7.64 -5.81 -2.58
N LEU A 117 7.83 -5.69 -3.89
CA LEU A 117 8.91 -4.89 -4.45
C LEU A 117 8.79 -3.40 -4.04
N TRP A 118 7.60 -2.82 -4.17
CA TRP A 118 7.33 -1.42 -3.80
C TRP A 118 7.30 -1.15 -2.29
N SER A 119 7.15 -2.17 -1.45
CA SER A 119 7.02 -1.98 0.01
C SER A 119 8.28 -1.39 0.64
N LYS A 120 9.41 -1.42 -0.07
CA LYS A 120 10.70 -0.87 0.35
C LYS A 120 10.96 0.56 -0.14
N SER A 121 10.07 1.10 -0.98
CA SER A 121 10.22 2.45 -1.55
C SER A 121 9.92 3.55 -0.55
N GLU A 122 10.42 4.75 -0.84
CA GLU A 122 10.19 5.92 0.01
C GLU A 122 8.69 6.25 0.09
N PRO A 123 8.19 6.72 1.26
CA PRO A 123 6.77 6.99 1.48
C PRO A 123 6.09 7.87 0.43
N ASP A 124 6.78 8.91 0.00
CA ASP A 124 6.37 9.98 -0.90
C ASP A 124 6.83 9.75 -2.35
N SER A 125 7.34 8.55 -2.66
CA SER A 125 7.60 8.11 -4.03
C SER A 125 6.35 7.52 -4.67
N LEU A 126 6.32 7.48 -6.00
CA LEU A 126 5.29 6.84 -6.81
C LEU A 126 5.05 5.37 -6.41
N PRO A 127 6.07 4.48 -6.38
CA PRO A 127 5.89 3.10 -5.91
C PRO A 127 5.39 3.04 -4.46
N GLY A 128 5.87 3.92 -3.57
CA GLY A 128 5.40 3.97 -2.18
C GLY A 128 3.92 4.34 -2.03
N VAL A 129 3.43 5.27 -2.84
CA VAL A 129 2.01 5.65 -2.85
C VAL A 129 1.14 4.53 -3.44
N LEU A 130 1.59 3.89 -4.53
CA LEU A 130 0.90 2.74 -5.11
C LEU A 130 0.82 1.55 -4.15
N TRP A 131 1.89 1.27 -3.41
CA TRP A 131 1.89 0.24 -2.35
C TRP A 131 0.83 0.53 -1.28
N ARG A 132 0.73 1.78 -0.79
CA ARG A 132 -0.30 2.16 0.19
C ARG A 132 -1.71 2.01 -0.37
N LEU A 133 -1.91 2.36 -1.63
CA LEU A 133 -3.20 2.21 -2.28
C LEU A 133 -3.59 0.73 -2.41
N TYR A 134 -2.63 -0.13 -2.74
CA TYR A 134 -2.84 -1.57 -2.72
C TYR A 134 -3.18 -2.09 -1.33
N LEU A 135 -2.42 -1.69 -0.32
CA LEU A 135 -2.66 -2.11 1.06
C LEU A 135 -4.04 -1.67 1.55
N LEU A 136 -4.48 -0.45 1.20
CA LEU A 136 -5.83 0.03 1.47
C LEU A 136 -6.87 -0.90 0.84
N ARG A 137 -6.73 -1.24 -0.45
CA ARG A 137 -7.65 -2.16 -1.13
C ARG A 137 -7.72 -3.51 -0.42
N THR A 138 -6.57 -4.10 -0.12
CA THR A 138 -6.50 -5.41 0.55
C THR A 138 -7.15 -5.37 1.92
N TRP A 139 -6.91 -4.30 2.69
CA TRP A 139 -7.57 -4.08 3.97
C TRP A 139 -9.09 -3.93 3.82
N MET A 140 -9.56 -3.14 2.85
CA MET A 140 -10.98 -2.92 2.56
C MET A 140 -11.70 -4.22 2.22
N ARG A 141 -11.11 -5.04 1.34
CA ARG A 141 -11.69 -6.34 0.96
C ARG A 141 -11.76 -7.31 2.13
N THR A 142 -10.71 -7.34 2.97
CA THR A 142 -10.61 -8.24 4.11
C THR A 142 -11.59 -7.87 5.23
N HIS A 143 -11.82 -6.57 5.45
CA HIS A 143 -12.62 -6.06 6.57
C HIS A 143 -13.94 -5.41 6.13
N ARG A 144 -14.44 -5.78 4.94
CA ARG A 144 -15.60 -5.15 4.28
C ARG A 144 -16.83 -4.96 5.17
N GLU A 145 -17.17 -5.95 5.98
CA GLU A 145 -18.32 -5.87 6.89
C GLU A 145 -18.13 -4.82 8.00
N ALA A 146 -16.94 -4.79 8.61
CA ALA A 146 -16.64 -3.84 9.67
C ALA A 146 -16.60 -2.41 9.12
N ILE A 147 -16.03 -2.24 7.94
CA ILE A 147 -15.92 -0.96 7.25
C ILE A 147 -17.30 -0.45 6.83
N ALA A 148 -18.18 -1.31 6.29
CA ALA A 148 -19.56 -0.93 5.96
C ALA A 148 -20.32 -0.40 7.18
N ARG A 149 -20.12 -1.01 8.36
CA ARG A 149 -20.70 -0.49 9.62
C ARG A 149 -20.11 0.85 10.03
N LEU A 150 -18.79 0.99 9.98
CA LEU A 150 -18.11 2.25 10.30
C LEU A 150 -18.51 3.38 9.36
N TRP A 151 -18.70 3.08 8.08
CA TRP A 151 -19.16 4.04 7.07
C TRP A 151 -20.52 4.62 7.45
N ARG A 152 -21.52 3.78 7.74
CA ARG A 152 -22.87 4.22 8.13
C ARG A 152 -22.88 5.10 9.40
N VAL A 153 -21.90 4.91 10.28
CA VAL A 153 -21.75 5.70 11.51
C VAL A 153 -20.99 7.01 11.23
N GLY A 154 -19.95 6.96 10.40
CA GLY A 154 -19.13 8.13 10.03
C GLY A 154 -19.86 9.09 9.10
N GLU A 155 -20.67 8.56 8.19
CA GLU A 155 -21.38 9.28 7.14
C GLU A 155 -22.87 8.89 7.15
N PRO A 156 -23.62 9.25 8.20
CA PRO A 156 -25.03 8.86 8.35
C PRO A 156 -25.93 9.52 7.32
N VAL A 157 -25.48 10.63 6.71
CA VAL A 157 -26.11 11.35 5.61
C VAL A 157 -25.04 11.59 4.56
N ALA A 158 -25.32 11.29 3.29
CA ALA A 158 -24.34 11.47 2.23
C ALA A 158 -23.94 12.95 2.09
N THR A 159 -22.64 13.22 2.16
CA THR A 159 -22.02 14.52 1.91
C THR A 159 -21.11 14.45 0.68
N SER A 160 -20.33 15.51 0.44
CA SER A 160 -19.28 15.50 -0.57
C SER A 160 -18.29 14.34 -0.40
N ALA A 161 -18.04 13.86 0.82
CA ALA A 161 -17.14 12.73 1.04
C ALA A 161 -17.66 11.44 0.40
N SER A 162 -18.97 11.18 0.49
CA SER A 162 -19.64 10.08 -0.21
C SER A 162 -19.49 10.18 -1.73
N ALA A 163 -19.70 11.38 -2.28
CA ALA A 163 -19.58 11.63 -3.71
C ALA A 163 -18.13 11.47 -4.21
N ILE A 164 -17.14 11.95 -3.45
CA ILE A 164 -15.72 11.83 -3.79
C ILE A 164 -15.30 10.37 -3.70
N ALA A 165 -15.54 9.69 -2.57
CA ALA A 165 -15.16 8.28 -2.42
C ALA A 165 -15.88 7.38 -3.45
N GLY A 166 -17.08 7.76 -3.88
CA GLY A 166 -17.94 6.94 -4.73
C GLY A 166 -18.55 5.79 -3.92
N VAL A 167 -19.12 6.12 -2.77
CA VAL A 167 -19.76 5.16 -1.85
C VAL A 167 -21.11 5.73 -1.43
N ASP A 168 -22.14 4.89 -1.47
CA ASP A 168 -23.49 5.27 -1.06
C ASP A 168 -23.60 5.47 0.47
N GLN A 169 -24.70 6.08 0.92
CA GLN A 169 -24.96 6.37 2.34
C GLN A 169 -25.11 5.11 3.22
N ALA A 170 -25.44 3.97 2.62
CA ALA A 170 -25.63 2.70 3.33
C ALA A 170 -24.98 1.52 2.57
N PRO A 171 -23.66 1.52 2.40
CA PRO A 171 -22.99 0.51 1.57
C PRO A 171 -23.12 -0.85 2.23
N THR A 172 -23.33 -1.88 1.42
CA THR A 172 -23.16 -3.28 1.79
C THR A 172 -21.67 -3.65 1.82
N GLU A 173 -21.32 -4.81 2.36
CA GLU A 173 -19.96 -5.33 2.28
C GLU A 173 -19.45 -5.49 0.83
N ASP A 174 -20.33 -5.84 -0.11
CA ASP A 174 -19.98 -5.97 -1.52
C ASP A 174 -19.75 -4.61 -2.17
N ASP A 175 -20.48 -3.56 -1.75
CA ASP A 175 -20.21 -2.19 -2.17
C ASP A 175 -18.79 -1.76 -1.75
N ILE A 176 -18.39 -2.05 -0.51
CA ILE A 176 -17.04 -1.74 -0.03
C ILE A 176 -15.96 -2.45 -0.87
N ALA A 177 -16.16 -3.73 -1.20
CA ALA A 177 -15.22 -4.47 -2.04
C ALA A 177 -15.15 -3.88 -3.47
N ARG A 178 -16.29 -3.54 -4.07
CA ARG A 178 -16.35 -2.88 -5.39
C ARG A 178 -15.69 -1.51 -5.38
N THR A 179 -15.92 -0.70 -4.35
CA THR A 179 -15.26 0.60 -4.21
C THR A 179 -13.76 0.43 -4.10
N ALA A 180 -13.27 -0.56 -3.33
CA ALA A 180 -11.84 -0.84 -3.20
C ALA A 180 -11.20 -1.16 -4.57
N ASP A 181 -11.85 -2.02 -5.34
CA ASP A 181 -11.41 -2.38 -6.69
C ASP A 181 -11.47 -1.19 -7.65
N SER A 182 -12.54 -0.37 -7.58
CA SER A 182 -12.72 0.83 -8.39
C SER A 182 -11.68 1.91 -8.11
N ILE A 183 -11.31 2.12 -6.86
CA ILE A 183 -10.28 3.09 -6.47
C ILE A 183 -8.91 2.66 -7.03
N LEU A 184 -8.53 1.39 -6.82
CA LEU A 184 -7.24 0.90 -7.32
C LEU A 184 -7.18 0.86 -8.84
N SER A 185 -8.21 0.32 -9.52
CA SER A 185 -8.25 0.28 -10.98
C SER A 185 -8.31 1.68 -11.60
N GLY A 186 -9.03 2.62 -10.97
CA GLY A 186 -9.09 4.02 -11.39
C GLY A 186 -7.73 4.74 -11.31
N ALA A 187 -6.85 4.33 -10.41
CA ALA A 187 -5.49 4.86 -10.32
C ALA A 187 -4.66 4.53 -11.58
N PHE A 188 -4.88 3.36 -12.18
CA PHE A 188 -4.20 2.95 -13.41
C PHE A 188 -4.89 3.47 -14.67
N THR A 189 -6.24 3.42 -14.70
CA THR A 189 -7.05 3.67 -15.91
C THR A 189 -7.53 5.09 -16.08
N GLY A 190 -7.49 5.90 -15.03
CA GLY A 190 -8.00 7.26 -15.03
C GLY A 190 -7.02 8.28 -14.48
N ASP A 191 -7.56 9.30 -13.82
CA ASP A 191 -6.74 10.28 -13.13
C ASP A 191 -6.24 9.71 -11.80
N PHE A 192 -4.93 9.46 -11.74
CA PHE A 192 -4.24 8.96 -10.56
C PHE A 192 -4.46 9.86 -9.33
N ALA A 193 -4.37 11.19 -9.47
CA ALA A 193 -4.60 12.09 -8.34
C ALA A 193 -6.05 12.02 -7.86
N MET A 194 -7.00 11.88 -8.77
CA MET A 194 -8.40 11.68 -8.41
C MET A 194 -8.57 10.37 -7.62
N ALA A 195 -7.98 9.26 -8.04
CA ALA A 195 -8.04 7.99 -7.29
C ALA A 195 -7.49 8.12 -5.87
N LEU A 196 -6.41 8.89 -5.69
CA LEU A 196 -5.86 9.19 -4.36
C LEU A 196 -6.79 10.07 -3.52
N ASP A 197 -7.46 11.06 -4.11
CA ASP A 197 -8.48 11.85 -3.39
C ASP A 197 -9.65 10.96 -2.94
N ARG A 198 -10.10 10.02 -3.80
CA ARG A 198 -11.14 9.05 -3.45
C ARG A 198 -10.72 8.19 -2.26
N ALA A 199 -9.49 7.70 -2.28
CA ALA A 199 -8.91 6.92 -1.19
C ALA A 199 -8.83 7.72 0.11
N ALA A 200 -8.37 8.98 0.06
CA ALA A 200 -8.30 9.85 1.22
C ALA A 200 -9.68 10.14 1.83
N ALA A 201 -10.64 10.55 0.99
CA ALA A 201 -12.02 10.81 1.43
C ALA A 201 -12.65 9.56 2.07
N PHE A 202 -12.40 8.39 1.49
CA PHE A 202 -12.86 7.13 2.06
C PHE A 202 -12.29 6.89 3.47
N VAL A 203 -10.97 7.02 3.61
CA VAL A 203 -10.28 6.80 4.89
C VAL A 203 -10.75 7.80 5.95
N ASP A 204 -10.95 9.07 5.59
CA ASP A 204 -11.43 10.10 6.51
C ASP A 204 -12.81 9.76 7.10
N VAL A 205 -13.74 9.24 6.27
CA VAL A 205 -15.06 8.78 6.75
C VAL A 205 -14.92 7.60 7.72
N VAL A 206 -14.06 6.63 7.41
CA VAL A 206 -13.84 5.47 8.30
C VAL A 206 -13.17 5.90 9.61
N VAL A 207 -12.23 6.84 9.57
CA VAL A 207 -11.62 7.47 10.75
C VAL A 207 -12.70 8.14 11.62
N LEU A 208 -13.62 8.88 11.02
CA LEU A 208 -14.73 9.49 11.74
C LEU A 208 -15.62 8.43 12.41
N GLY A 209 -15.97 7.36 11.68
CA GLY A 209 -16.71 6.21 12.22
C GLY A 209 -16.02 5.57 13.43
N LEU A 210 -14.71 5.35 13.36
CA LEU A 210 -13.91 4.79 14.47
C LEU A 210 -13.95 5.69 15.72
N ARG A 211 -13.87 7.02 15.52
CA ARG A 211 -13.91 7.99 16.63
C ARG A 211 -15.29 8.05 17.29
N ILE A 212 -16.36 7.99 16.50
CA ILE A 212 -17.73 7.96 17.02
C ILE A 212 -17.97 6.68 17.81
N GLU A 213 -17.61 5.52 17.25
CA GLU A 213 -17.75 4.22 17.92
C GLU A 213 -16.96 4.18 19.24
N SER A 214 -15.73 4.68 19.25
CA SER A 214 -14.90 4.78 20.46
C SER A 214 -15.54 5.66 21.54
N LYS A 215 -16.12 6.80 21.14
CA LYS A 215 -16.84 7.71 22.05
C LYS A 215 -18.07 7.02 22.65
N TYR A 216 -18.86 6.33 21.83
CA TYR A 216 -20.03 5.57 22.27
C TYR A 216 -19.64 4.45 23.25
N MET A 217 -18.61 3.67 22.93
CA MET A 217 -18.06 2.64 23.81
C MET A 217 -17.64 3.19 25.16
N THR A 218 -16.93 4.32 25.18
CA THR A 218 -16.45 4.95 26.42
C THR A 218 -17.59 5.48 27.27
N ALA A 219 -18.61 6.08 26.66
CA ALA A 219 -19.80 6.56 27.37
C ALA A 219 -20.59 5.40 27.99
N LYS A 220 -20.75 4.29 27.26
CA LYS A 220 -21.42 3.08 27.77
C LYS A 220 -20.63 2.41 28.89
N ALA A 221 -19.30 2.39 28.80
CA ALA A 221 -18.41 1.80 29.79
C ALA A 221 -18.52 2.45 31.18
N ALA A 222 -18.76 3.77 31.22
CA ALA A 222 -18.89 4.53 32.47
C ALA A 222 -20.09 4.10 33.35
N GLN A 223 -21.01 3.31 32.79
CA GLN A 223 -22.19 2.79 33.48
C GLN A 223 -22.05 1.30 33.88
N MET A 224 -20.89 0.69 33.63
CA MET A 224 -20.64 -0.74 33.86
C MET A 224 -19.76 -1.01 35.09
N HIS A 225 -19.65 -2.28 35.49
CA HIS A 225 -18.71 -2.70 36.54
C HIS A 225 -17.25 -2.35 36.18
N PRO A 226 -16.39 -2.01 37.17
CA PRO A 226 -15.03 -1.51 36.93
C PRO A 226 -14.15 -2.37 36.02
N GLU A 227 -14.23 -3.70 36.13
CA GLU A 227 -13.47 -4.62 35.28
C GLU A 227 -13.94 -4.58 33.81
N SER A 228 -15.26 -4.55 33.59
CA SER A 228 -15.84 -4.43 32.24
C SER A 228 -15.55 -3.04 31.64
N GLU A 229 -15.60 -1.99 32.46
CA GLU A 229 -15.26 -0.62 32.08
C GLU A 229 -13.82 -0.54 31.55
N LYS A 230 -12.85 -1.11 32.29
CA LYS A 230 -11.44 -1.14 31.89
C LYS A 230 -11.22 -1.86 30.56
N GLN A 231 -11.89 -3.00 30.36
CA GLN A 231 -11.80 -3.77 29.11
C GLN A 231 -12.34 -2.98 27.92
N ILE A 232 -13.51 -2.34 28.06
CA ILE A 232 -14.12 -1.53 26.99
C ILE A 232 -13.26 -0.30 26.69
N ARG A 233 -12.74 0.40 27.70
CA ARG A 233 -11.83 1.54 27.50
C ARG A 233 -10.56 1.15 26.75
N THR A 234 -10.02 -0.04 27.02
CA THR A 234 -8.86 -0.55 26.29
C THR A 234 -9.19 -0.81 24.81
N LYS A 235 -10.38 -1.36 24.51
CA LYS A 235 -10.85 -1.53 23.12
C LYS A 235 -11.06 -0.18 22.43
N ALA A 236 -11.70 0.78 23.11
CA ALA A 236 -11.92 2.13 22.61
C ALA A 236 -10.60 2.87 22.30
N ALA A 237 -9.57 2.70 23.14
CA ALA A 237 -8.23 3.23 22.91
C ALA A 237 -7.56 2.62 21.67
N ARG A 238 -7.72 1.31 21.42
CA ARG A 238 -7.22 0.66 20.20
C ARG A 238 -7.90 1.23 18.95
N LEU A 239 -9.22 1.46 18.98
CA LEU A 239 -9.92 2.10 17.87
C LEU A 239 -9.38 3.51 17.57
N LEU A 240 -9.09 4.31 18.61
CA LEU A 240 -8.48 5.63 18.43
C LEU A 240 -7.06 5.57 17.89
N HIS A 241 -6.27 4.57 18.31
CA HIS A 241 -4.94 4.35 17.76
C HIS A 241 -5.01 4.00 16.26
N THR A 242 -5.90 3.08 15.88
CA THR A 242 -6.15 2.75 14.47
C THR A 242 -6.62 3.97 13.68
N ALA A 243 -7.53 4.78 14.24
CA ALA A 243 -7.98 6.01 13.60
C ALA A 243 -6.84 7.01 13.39
N GLY A 244 -5.91 7.12 14.34
CA GLY A 244 -4.71 7.94 14.21
C GLY A 244 -3.81 7.50 13.05
N ASN A 245 -3.53 6.20 12.94
CA ASN A 245 -2.72 5.65 11.86
C ASN A 245 -3.39 5.86 10.48
N LEU A 246 -4.69 5.60 10.39
CA LEU A 246 -5.46 5.83 9.15
C LEU A 246 -5.52 7.31 8.77
N SER A 247 -5.58 8.22 9.75
CA SER A 247 -5.53 9.67 9.47
C SER A 247 -4.21 10.09 8.83
N VAL A 248 -3.09 9.41 9.16
CA VAL A 248 -1.81 9.64 8.49
C VAL A 248 -1.88 9.13 7.04
N THR A 249 -2.42 7.94 6.83
CA THR A 249 -2.61 7.38 5.47
C THR A 249 -3.48 8.27 4.57
N ALA A 250 -4.56 8.86 5.10
CA ALA A 250 -5.38 9.82 4.34
C ALA A 250 -4.56 11.05 3.89
N LYS A 251 -3.72 11.58 4.78
CA LYS A 251 -2.81 12.69 4.46
C LYS A 251 -1.75 12.31 3.45
N ASP A 252 -1.18 11.10 3.54
CA ASP A 252 -0.22 10.59 2.56
C ASP A 252 -0.84 10.55 1.16
N PHE A 253 -2.10 10.11 1.03
CA PHE A 253 -2.82 10.13 -0.25
C PHE A 253 -3.09 11.54 -0.76
N GLN A 254 -3.53 12.46 0.09
CA GLN A 254 -3.71 13.86 -0.28
C GLN A 254 -2.40 14.50 -0.74
N HIS A 255 -1.29 14.19 -0.05
CA HIS A 255 0.03 14.67 -0.41
C HIS A 255 0.51 14.08 -1.73
N GLY A 256 0.39 12.77 -1.93
CA GLY A 256 0.70 12.10 -3.19
C GLY A 256 -0.11 12.66 -4.36
N ALA A 257 -1.41 12.95 -4.16
CA ALA A 257 -2.24 13.60 -5.16
C ALA A 257 -1.74 15.00 -5.51
N ALA A 258 -1.28 15.78 -4.52
CA ALA A 258 -0.71 17.11 -4.74
C ALA A 258 0.63 17.04 -5.50
N LEU A 259 1.51 16.10 -5.15
CA LEU A 259 2.78 15.87 -5.85
C LEU A 259 2.55 15.42 -7.30
N TRP A 260 1.60 14.51 -7.51
CA TRP A 260 1.24 14.04 -8.85
C TRP A 260 0.76 15.19 -9.74
N ARG A 261 -0.17 16.03 -9.25
CA ARG A 261 -0.68 17.17 -10.02
C ARG A 261 0.38 18.20 -10.39
N CYS A 262 1.45 18.33 -9.60
CA CYS A 262 2.56 19.23 -9.92
C CYS A 262 3.75 18.57 -10.61
N GLY A 263 3.63 17.28 -10.99
CA GLY A 263 4.68 16.54 -11.70
C GLY A 263 5.95 16.33 -10.86
N LYS A 264 5.79 16.14 -9.54
CA LYS A 264 6.90 15.94 -8.59
C LYS A 264 6.86 14.58 -7.88
N LEU A 265 5.95 13.71 -8.29
CA LEU A 265 5.84 12.36 -7.74
C LEU A 265 6.61 11.41 -8.67
N GLU A 266 7.80 11.01 -8.23
CA GLU A 266 8.72 10.12 -8.97
C GLU A 266 8.68 8.70 -8.41
#